data_AF-A0A5C6A496-F1
#
_entry.id   AF-A0A5C6A496-F1
#
_cell.length_a   1.000
_cell.length_b   1.000
_cell.length_c   1.000
_cell.angle_alpha   90.00
_cell.angle_beta   90.00
_cell.angle_gamma   90.00
#
_symmetry.space_group_name_H-M   'P 1'
#
loop_
_entity.id
_entity.type
_entity.pdbx_description
1 polymer ?
#
loop_
_entity_poly.entity_id
_entity_poly.type
_entity_poly.pdbx_seq_one_letter_code
_entity_poly.pdbx_strand_id
1 'polypeptide(L)'
;MVDSIIQINPVFPDYTRNPMKNQMKTKWKMLTLAAMLSATTTSASAADNGSGGAYDEDAYFAGSSNYAESLYDDKASTDKIGSARSVESLPAVYDDSYVADLNQAAMGVQDQAYETEYFDQEVEPVAYVGDEASYHSPGVGSGVPARTASHGTGYQTQSRASRMVRRPTQRTVLSSAQAWMTAEALLWFPEVRSTPPLVTTNATAGNDPTLDPAIVPNSVVAFGGNDAFGGDLQAGFRLDGGFMLSEDFGIGGRFWFLGEGEDTYANQGDGTTGSIGVPFFDTDPAVAAENSVRVAFNNGNPLVTDFIGSVNSRLTLDVYGAEGYGKLRLLEGKGYRSDFIGGFSHFGIDERFTQTVTAFESLDATLDPAIDNQFSFVDDLEAENRFYGGQIGFLTEVGHGAWKLSALTKVHLGDMEQTLINRGSRTFDAAGVTAPVTAPTPGGILTVGVNDETNNEFTFAPEVNLKMAYQMRPHVSFSVGYSFIMWNDVLMVGDNINRNVNFGALVPDGGGNYDNVVRPFDTGLKTDSFFVHGLDLGAVIEF
;
A
#
# COMPACT_ATOMS: atom_id res chain seq x y z
N MET A 1 -65.24 14.23 36.33
CA MET A 1 -64.27 14.21 37.46
C MET A 1 -63.31 13.08 37.20
N VAL A 2 -62.01 13.25 37.52
CA VAL A 2 -61.12 12.25 38.15
C VAL A 2 -61.18 10.80 37.58
N ASP A 3 -60.14 10.24 36.95
CA ASP A 3 -58.75 10.71 36.86
C ASP A 3 -58.01 10.24 35.60
N SER A 4 -56.83 10.82 35.35
CA SER A 4 -55.97 10.56 34.20
C SER A 4 -54.75 9.70 34.54
N ILE A 5 -54.44 8.71 33.69
CA ILE A 5 -53.06 8.22 33.52
C ILE A 5 -52.68 8.41 32.06
N ILE A 6 -51.62 9.18 31.85
CA ILE A 6 -50.98 9.43 30.55
C ILE A 6 -49.75 8.52 30.50
N GLN A 7 -49.66 7.66 29.48
CA GLN A 7 -48.43 6.94 29.16
C GLN A 7 -47.90 7.43 27.81
N ILE A 8 -46.98 8.39 27.86
CA ILE A 8 -46.28 8.89 26.67
C ILE A 8 -45.31 7.81 26.20
N ASN A 9 -45.54 7.31 24.98
CA ASN A 9 -44.58 6.47 24.29
C ASN A 9 -43.62 7.40 23.52
N PRO A 10 -42.29 7.39 23.79
CA PRO A 10 -41.36 8.29 23.12
C PRO A 10 -41.19 7.91 21.65
N VAL A 11 -41.66 8.77 20.75
CA VAL A 11 -41.38 8.67 19.31
C VAL A 11 -39.94 9.11 19.08
N PHE A 12 -39.04 8.15 18.93
CA PHE A 12 -37.68 8.41 18.43
C PHE A 12 -37.74 8.72 16.92
N PRO A 13 -37.15 9.83 16.44
CA PRO A 13 -37.01 10.07 15.01
C PRO A 13 -36.02 9.07 14.40
N ASP A 14 -36.41 8.42 13.31
CA ASP A 14 -35.54 7.53 12.56
C ASP A 14 -34.48 8.35 11.79
N TYR A 15 -33.21 8.12 12.11
CA TYR A 15 -32.05 8.80 11.52
C TYR A 15 -31.29 7.93 10.50
N THR A 16 -31.96 6.96 9.86
CA THR A 16 -31.30 6.00 8.93
C THR A 16 -31.67 6.15 7.44
N ARG A 17 -31.54 7.36 6.85
CA ARG A 17 -31.31 7.53 5.38
C ARG A 17 -30.99 8.97 4.94
N ASN A 18 -29.76 9.21 4.46
CA ASN A 18 -29.45 10.13 3.35
C ASN A 18 -28.01 9.87 2.83
N PRO A 19 -27.67 10.21 1.56
CA PRO A 19 -26.48 9.65 0.90
C PRO A 19 -25.17 10.33 1.32
N MET A 20 -24.29 9.59 2.02
CA MET A 20 -22.99 10.11 2.47
C MET A 20 -21.79 9.79 1.55
N LYS A 21 -21.95 8.96 0.51
CA LYS A 21 -20.82 8.40 -0.28
C LYS A 21 -19.87 9.49 -0.83
N ASN A 22 -20.39 10.62 -1.33
CA ASN A 22 -19.56 11.72 -1.82
C ASN A 22 -18.95 12.59 -0.71
N GLN A 23 -19.63 12.75 0.43
CA GLN A 23 -19.15 13.57 1.55
C GLN A 23 -18.01 12.89 2.33
N MET A 24 -18.01 11.56 2.42
CA MET A 24 -16.95 10.81 3.10
C MET A 24 -15.65 10.80 2.30
N LYS A 25 -15.68 10.53 0.98
CA LYS A 25 -14.45 10.55 0.15
C LYS A 25 -13.77 11.93 0.11
N THR A 26 -14.51 13.04 0.24
CA THR A 26 -13.90 14.37 0.42
C THR A 26 -13.31 14.55 1.81
N LYS A 27 -14.00 14.12 2.88
CA LYS A 27 -13.55 14.33 4.26
C LYS A 27 -12.28 13.55 4.59
N TRP A 28 -12.13 12.30 4.13
CA TRP A 28 -10.89 11.55 4.30
C TRP A 28 -9.72 12.17 3.54
N LYS A 29 -9.92 12.57 2.27
CA LYS A 29 -8.87 13.28 1.49
C LYS A 29 -8.45 14.59 2.16
N MET A 30 -9.38 15.34 2.77
CA MET A 30 -9.06 16.51 3.58
C MET A 30 -8.40 16.16 4.92
N LEU A 31 -8.75 15.04 5.57
CA LEU A 31 -8.13 14.62 6.83
C LEU A 31 -6.68 14.19 6.63
N THR A 32 -6.36 13.42 5.58
CA THR A 32 -4.98 13.04 5.25
C THR A 32 -4.15 14.26 4.85
N LEU A 33 -4.71 15.19 4.07
CA LEU A 33 -4.04 16.44 3.75
C LEU A 33 -3.81 17.32 5.00
N ALA A 34 -4.80 17.41 5.89
CA ALA A 34 -4.68 18.12 7.16
C ALA A 34 -3.68 17.45 8.12
N ALA A 35 -3.58 16.11 8.11
CA ALA A 35 -2.59 15.38 8.87
C ALA A 35 -1.17 15.69 8.37
N MET A 36 -0.93 15.62 7.05
CA MET A 36 0.37 15.99 6.45
C MET A 36 0.73 17.46 6.71
N LEU A 37 -0.21 18.39 6.55
CA LEU A 37 -0.01 19.80 6.88
C LEU A 37 0.22 20.04 8.38
N SER A 38 -0.46 19.29 9.26
CA SER A 38 -0.24 19.40 10.70
C SER A 38 1.16 18.90 11.11
N ALA A 39 1.63 17.81 10.49
CA ALA A 39 2.97 17.27 10.71
C ALA A 39 4.07 18.25 10.24
N THR A 40 3.83 19.01 9.15
CA THR A 40 4.75 20.08 8.74
C THR A 40 4.63 21.36 9.57
N THR A 41 3.56 21.53 10.37
CA THR A 41 3.49 22.61 11.38
C THR A 41 4.03 22.21 12.75
N THR A 42 4.00 20.93 13.15
CA THR A 42 4.57 20.51 14.44
C THR A 42 6.10 20.55 14.42
N SER A 43 6.74 20.23 13.28
CA SER A 43 8.17 20.46 13.08
C SER A 43 8.56 21.94 13.15
N ALA A 44 7.67 22.85 12.74
CA ALA A 44 7.86 24.30 12.91
C ALA A 44 7.65 24.74 14.38
N SER A 45 6.60 24.26 15.07
CA SER A 45 6.35 24.64 16.47
C SER A 45 7.38 24.07 17.45
N ALA A 46 8.02 22.95 17.11
CA ALA A 46 9.13 22.39 17.88
C ALA A 46 10.37 23.31 17.88
N ALA A 47 10.50 24.22 16.91
CA ALA A 47 11.59 25.18 16.84
C ALA A 47 11.36 26.48 17.64
N ASP A 48 10.10 26.78 18.03
CA ASP A 48 9.73 28.08 18.62
C ASP A 48 9.55 28.06 20.15
N ASN A 49 9.44 26.88 20.78
CA ASN A 49 9.30 26.73 22.24
C ASN A 49 10.62 26.93 23.03
N GLY A 50 11.40 27.96 22.66
CA GLY A 50 12.61 28.42 23.37
C GLY A 50 12.32 29.29 24.59
N SER A 51 11.37 28.90 25.45
CA SER A 51 11.00 29.66 26.66
C SER A 51 11.66 29.06 27.91
N GLY A 52 12.48 29.85 28.60
CA GLY A 52 13.35 29.36 29.67
C GLY A 52 12.64 29.17 31.02
N GLY A 53 12.78 27.96 31.57
CA GLY A 53 12.64 27.68 33.00
C GLY A 53 13.91 27.00 33.51
N ALA A 54 14.54 27.56 34.53
CA ALA A 54 15.62 26.88 35.25
C ALA A 54 15.01 25.91 36.28
N TYR A 55 15.59 24.73 36.44
CA TYR A 55 16.05 24.12 37.70
C TYR A 55 16.49 22.65 37.46
N ASP A 56 17.41 22.19 38.32
CA ASP A 56 17.77 20.80 38.65
C ASP A 56 18.35 19.86 37.56
N GLU A 57 19.69 19.90 37.52
CA GLU A 57 20.73 18.85 37.45
C GLU A 57 20.41 17.34 37.15
N ASP A 58 21.45 16.69 36.60
CA ASP A 58 21.76 15.24 36.56
C ASP A 58 20.87 14.23 35.80
N ALA A 59 21.25 13.96 34.52
CA ALA A 59 21.57 12.60 34.02
C ALA A 59 22.12 12.62 32.57
N TYR A 60 23.41 12.94 32.36
CA TYR A 60 24.04 12.90 31.02
C TYR A 60 24.84 11.61 30.76
N PHE A 61 24.27 10.68 29.97
CA PHE A 61 25.05 9.68 29.24
C PHE A 61 25.55 10.27 27.92
N ALA A 62 26.62 11.07 27.98
CA ALA A 62 27.32 11.53 26.78
C ALA A 62 28.21 10.41 26.21
N GLY A 63 28.00 10.03 24.94
CA GLY A 63 28.92 9.15 24.22
C GLY A 63 30.29 9.82 24.08
N SER A 64 31.36 9.12 24.47
CA SER A 64 32.68 9.73 24.61
C SER A 64 33.53 9.67 23.34
N SER A 65 33.97 10.82 22.85
CA SER A 65 35.31 10.96 22.28
C SER A 65 35.91 12.32 22.69
N ASN A 66 37.18 12.32 23.09
CA ASN A 66 37.87 13.49 23.62
C ASN A 66 38.86 14.05 22.60
N TYR A 67 39.00 15.38 22.54
CA TYR A 67 40.28 15.99 22.23
C TYR A 67 40.48 17.30 23.02
N ALA A 68 41.73 17.64 23.26
CA ALA A 68 42.17 18.88 23.94
C ALA A 68 42.04 20.10 22.98
N GLU A 69 42.24 21.36 23.38
CA GLU A 69 43.10 21.87 24.46
C GLU A 69 42.70 23.28 24.96
N SER A 70 43.22 23.60 26.15
CA SER A 70 43.17 24.80 27.01
C SER A 70 42.95 26.23 26.46
N LEU A 71 42.70 27.14 27.41
CA LEU A 71 42.90 28.60 27.38
C LEU A 71 41.94 29.43 26.50
N TYR A 72 41.00 30.14 27.15
CA TYR A 72 41.26 31.54 27.56
C TYR A 72 40.35 31.95 28.73
N ASP A 73 40.91 32.64 29.73
CA ASP A 73 40.18 33.46 30.71
C ASP A 73 40.13 34.88 30.15
N ASP A 74 38.93 35.45 29.99
CA ASP A 74 38.75 36.87 30.24
C ASP A 74 37.33 37.15 30.75
N LYS A 75 37.17 38.27 31.45
CA LYS A 75 36.05 38.55 32.34
C LYS A 75 35.01 39.44 31.68
N ALA A 76 33.82 39.42 32.26
CA ALA A 76 32.74 40.30 31.86
C ALA A 76 33.11 41.77 32.05
N SER A 77 32.81 42.59 31.04
CA SER A 77 32.31 43.94 31.25
C SER A 77 31.10 44.17 30.36
N THR A 78 29.94 44.36 31.00
CA THR A 78 28.77 44.94 30.35
C THR A 78 28.95 46.45 30.30
N ASP A 79 28.74 47.09 29.15
CA ASP A 79 28.41 48.50 29.12
C ASP A 79 27.23 48.79 28.18
N LYS A 80 26.57 49.93 28.36
CA LYS A 80 25.24 50.26 27.80
C LYS A 80 25.32 51.41 26.78
N ILE A 81 24.14 51.88 26.34
CA ILE A 81 23.88 53.03 25.44
C ILE A 81 24.07 52.68 23.95
N GLY A 82 23.13 52.93 23.02
CA GLY A 82 21.71 53.29 23.14
C GLY A 82 21.30 54.61 22.46
N SER A 83 20.82 54.58 21.21
CA SER A 83 20.05 55.67 20.58
C SER A 83 19.32 55.24 19.28
N ALA A 84 18.23 55.95 18.97
CA ALA A 84 17.16 55.63 18.03
C ALA A 84 17.35 56.10 16.56
N ARG A 85 16.36 55.76 15.69
CA ARG A 85 16.01 56.30 14.35
C ARG A 85 16.87 55.83 13.15
N SER A 86 16.36 55.74 11.91
CA SER A 86 14.99 55.95 11.37
C SER A 86 14.78 55.34 9.96
N VAL A 87 13.53 54.95 9.68
CA VAL A 87 12.75 55.05 8.40
C VAL A 87 13.48 55.06 7.05
N GLU A 88 13.13 54.12 6.16
CA GLU A 88 12.87 54.38 4.73
C GLU A 88 11.88 53.34 4.15
N SER A 89 11.30 53.55 2.96
CA SER A 89 10.04 52.87 2.57
C SER A 89 9.72 52.78 1.06
N LEU A 90 9.19 51.62 0.64
CA LEU A 90 8.41 51.37 -0.61
C LEU A 90 9.20 51.47 -1.95
N PRO A 91 8.66 51.04 -3.13
CA PRO A 91 7.32 50.50 -3.43
C PRO A 91 7.30 49.11 -4.14
N ALA A 92 6.09 48.68 -4.53
CA ALA A 92 5.81 47.47 -5.33
C ALA A 92 5.72 47.74 -6.85
N VAL A 93 5.53 46.69 -7.67
CA VAL A 93 5.49 46.76 -9.15
C VAL A 93 4.25 46.04 -9.73
N TYR A 94 3.62 46.72 -10.69
CA TYR A 94 2.60 46.36 -11.70
C TYR A 94 2.75 47.46 -12.78
N ASP A 95 2.47 47.33 -14.08
CA ASP A 95 2.06 46.25 -14.99
C ASP A 95 2.54 46.66 -16.42
N ASP A 96 2.52 45.78 -17.43
CA ASP A 96 1.96 46.04 -18.78
C ASP A 96 2.24 44.90 -19.81
N SER A 97 1.24 44.02 -19.95
CA SER A 97 0.40 43.77 -21.15
C SER A 97 0.95 43.53 -22.60
N TYR A 98 0.06 42.91 -23.41
CA TYR A 98 -0.08 42.92 -24.88
C TYR A 98 0.57 41.87 -25.84
N VAL A 99 -0.01 40.66 -25.84
CA VAL A 99 -0.74 40.00 -26.96
C VAL A 99 -0.28 40.17 -28.43
N ALA A 100 -0.09 39.04 -29.13
CA ALA A 100 -0.46 38.84 -30.56
C ALA A 100 -0.64 37.33 -30.91
N ASP A 101 -1.71 36.98 -31.65
CA ASP A 101 -1.99 35.62 -32.16
C ASP A 101 -1.27 35.31 -33.50
N LEU A 102 -1.21 34.03 -33.91
CA LEU A 102 -1.74 33.57 -35.23
C LEU A 102 -1.73 32.03 -35.46
N ASN A 103 -2.47 31.60 -36.48
CA ASN A 103 -2.99 30.24 -36.69
C ASN A 103 -2.13 29.29 -37.57
N GLN A 104 -2.08 28.01 -37.15
CA GLN A 104 -2.51 26.79 -37.87
C GLN A 104 -2.08 26.47 -39.33
N ALA A 105 -1.79 25.17 -39.55
CA ALA A 105 -2.07 24.33 -40.76
C ALA A 105 -0.93 23.93 -41.76
N ALA A 106 -0.59 22.63 -41.68
CA ALA A 106 -0.49 21.62 -42.76
C ALA A 106 0.55 21.71 -43.93
N MET A 107 1.43 20.69 -43.97
CA MET A 107 2.00 19.92 -45.12
C MET A 107 2.97 18.86 -44.52
N GLY A 108 3.26 17.68 -45.06
CA GLY A 108 2.70 16.94 -46.20
C GLY A 108 3.71 15.91 -46.78
N VAL A 109 3.26 14.68 -47.08
CA VAL A 109 3.96 13.61 -47.85
C VAL A 109 5.11 12.82 -47.16
N GLN A 110 4.73 11.64 -46.63
CA GLN A 110 5.26 10.31 -46.97
C GLN A 110 6.72 10.14 -47.47
N ASP A 111 7.48 9.27 -46.78
CA ASP A 111 8.29 8.22 -47.42
C ASP A 111 8.44 6.99 -46.51
N GLN A 112 8.89 5.84 -47.04
CA GLN A 112 9.23 4.63 -46.26
C GLN A 112 10.61 4.07 -46.63
N ALA A 113 11.44 3.83 -45.62
CA ALA A 113 12.68 3.08 -45.73
C ALA A 113 12.76 2.04 -44.60
N TYR A 114 13.18 0.82 -44.94
CA TYR A 114 13.70 -0.15 -43.98
C TYR A 114 15.19 0.09 -43.82
N GLU A 115 15.69 0.16 -42.59
CA GLU A 115 17.13 0.17 -42.35
C GLU A 115 17.47 -0.73 -41.17
N THR A 116 18.30 -1.73 -41.43
CA THR A 116 18.83 -2.67 -40.44
C THR A 116 20.28 -2.31 -40.18
N GLU A 117 20.60 -1.79 -38.99
CA GLU A 117 21.99 -1.55 -38.60
C GLU A 117 22.57 -2.72 -37.80
N TYR A 118 23.88 -2.89 -37.95
CA TYR A 118 24.68 -3.93 -37.30
C TYR A 118 25.16 -3.48 -35.91
N PHE A 119 25.49 -4.44 -35.05
CA PHE A 119 26.38 -4.18 -33.91
C PHE A 119 27.79 -3.88 -34.41
N ASP A 120 28.40 -2.82 -33.89
CA ASP A 120 29.86 -2.66 -33.83
C ASP A 120 30.31 -2.73 -32.37
N GLN A 121 31.38 -3.49 -32.11
CA GLN A 121 31.85 -3.83 -30.76
C GLN A 121 33.37 -3.90 -30.71
N GLU A 122 34.05 -2.83 -30.28
CA GLU A 122 35.44 -2.91 -29.83
C GLU A 122 35.86 -1.71 -28.96
N VAL A 123 36.56 -1.99 -27.84
CA VAL A 123 37.88 -1.46 -27.42
C VAL A 123 38.09 -1.80 -25.92
N GLU A 124 38.62 -2.99 -25.71
CA GLU A 124 39.58 -3.36 -24.62
C GLU A 124 41.01 -3.01 -25.14
N PRO A 125 42.17 -3.27 -24.46
CA PRO A 125 42.45 -3.92 -23.15
C PRO A 125 43.16 -2.92 -22.17
N VAL A 126 43.96 -3.23 -21.12
CA VAL A 126 44.83 -4.38 -20.75
C VAL A 126 45.05 -4.46 -19.23
N ALA A 127 45.33 -5.67 -18.72
CA ALA A 127 45.75 -5.94 -17.33
C ALA A 127 47.20 -6.46 -17.23
N TYR A 128 47.87 -6.26 -16.09
CA TYR A 128 49.07 -7.02 -15.72
C TYR A 128 49.29 -7.16 -14.20
N VAL A 129 50.07 -8.17 -13.81
CA VAL A 129 50.42 -8.64 -12.45
C VAL A 129 51.76 -7.96 -12.03
N GLY A 130 52.12 -7.61 -10.80
CA GLY A 130 51.79 -8.11 -9.46
C GLY A 130 53.02 -8.82 -8.86
N ASP A 131 53.55 -8.37 -7.71
CA ASP A 131 54.53 -9.13 -6.90
C ASP A 131 54.71 -8.51 -5.48
N GLU A 132 55.38 -9.23 -4.56
CA GLU A 132 55.37 -8.99 -3.11
C GLU A 132 56.57 -8.22 -2.49
N ALA A 133 56.50 -8.01 -1.16
CA ALA A 133 57.59 -8.02 -0.15
C ALA A 133 58.10 -6.70 0.52
N SER A 134 57.55 -6.43 1.71
CA SER A 134 58.24 -6.34 3.03
C SER A 134 59.36 -5.31 3.35
N TYR A 135 59.07 -4.48 4.39
CA TYR A 135 59.95 -4.03 5.48
C TYR A 135 61.33 -3.35 5.20
N HIS A 136 61.47 -2.05 5.49
CA HIS A 136 62.24 -1.52 6.66
C HIS A 136 62.32 0.04 6.72
N SER A 137 62.72 0.53 7.90
CA SER A 137 63.13 1.92 8.25
C SER A 137 64.50 1.82 8.97
N PRO A 138 65.35 2.88 9.16
CA PRO A 138 65.13 4.33 9.00
C PRO A 138 66.27 5.11 8.26
N GLY A 139 66.17 6.45 8.20
CA GLY A 139 67.26 7.35 7.78
C GLY A 139 67.10 8.79 8.26
N VAL A 140 68.18 9.43 8.72
CA VAL A 140 68.19 10.79 9.32
C VAL A 140 68.92 11.78 8.41
N GLY A 141 68.39 13.01 8.26
CA GLY A 141 69.03 14.09 7.50
C GLY A 141 68.87 15.45 8.18
N SER A 142 69.99 16.08 8.55
CA SER A 142 70.05 17.41 9.20
C SER A 142 70.50 18.49 8.21
N GLY A 143 69.99 19.73 8.33
CA GLY A 143 70.40 20.85 7.48
C GLY A 143 69.92 22.22 7.97
N VAL A 144 70.82 22.97 8.64
CA VAL A 144 70.57 24.32 9.20
C VAL A 144 71.91 25.07 9.30
N PRO A 145 72.01 26.39 9.04
CA PRO A 145 71.31 27.25 8.08
C PRO A 145 72.31 28.00 7.15
N ALA A 146 71.83 28.94 6.33
CA ALA A 146 72.65 30.02 5.75
C ALA A 146 72.03 31.39 6.07
N ARG A 147 72.87 32.38 6.42
CA ARG A 147 72.45 33.76 6.74
C ARG A 147 72.83 34.72 5.63
N THR A 148 71.92 35.61 5.26
CA THR A 148 72.26 36.93 4.69
C THR A 148 71.28 37.96 5.26
N ALA A 149 71.76 39.17 5.54
CA ALA A 149 70.93 40.28 6.00
C ALA A 149 71.22 41.54 5.17
N SER A 150 70.20 42.32 4.88
CA SER A 150 70.32 43.70 4.42
C SER A 150 69.23 44.56 5.06
N HIS A 151 69.53 45.83 5.29
CA HIS A 151 68.52 46.83 5.70
C HIS A 151 67.90 47.47 4.44
N GLY A 152 66.60 47.75 4.50
CA GLY A 152 65.89 48.48 3.46
C GLY A 152 64.63 49.15 4.02
N THR A 153 64.74 50.42 4.40
CA THR A 153 63.59 51.23 4.83
C THR A 153 62.81 51.72 3.61
N GLY A 154 61.52 51.38 3.51
CA GLY A 154 60.64 51.87 2.45
C GLY A 154 59.17 51.89 2.89
N TYR A 155 58.57 53.08 2.94
CA TYR A 155 57.13 53.24 3.09
C TYR A 155 56.44 52.99 1.75
N GLN A 156 55.59 51.96 1.65
CA GLN A 156 54.56 51.88 0.61
C GLN A 156 53.23 51.36 1.18
N THR A 157 52.14 51.80 0.57
CA THR A 157 50.76 51.66 1.05
C THR A 157 50.20 50.26 0.85
N GLN A 158 49.65 49.66 1.90
CA GLN A 158 48.86 48.43 1.77
C GLN A 158 47.47 48.74 1.20
N SER A 159 47.22 48.35 -0.06
CA SER A 159 45.86 48.15 -0.55
C SER A 159 45.28 46.88 0.07
N ARG A 160 44.17 47.02 0.81
CA ARG A 160 43.46 45.86 1.40
C ARG A 160 42.67 45.13 0.31
N ALA A 161 43.34 44.25 -0.43
CA ALA A 161 42.67 43.21 -1.19
C ALA A 161 41.97 42.25 -0.21
N SER A 162 40.64 42.30 -0.17
CA SER A 162 39.80 41.42 0.66
C SER A 162 39.85 39.98 0.12
N ARG A 163 40.85 39.21 0.58
CA ARG A 163 41.01 37.80 0.22
C ARG A 163 39.78 37.01 0.67
N MET A 164 38.89 36.70 -0.27
CA MET A 164 37.68 35.94 -0.02
C MET A 164 38.07 34.51 0.42
N VAL A 165 38.03 34.26 1.73
CA VAL A 165 38.34 32.94 2.31
C VAL A 165 37.20 31.99 1.99
N ARG A 166 37.31 31.29 0.86
CA ARG A 166 36.56 30.05 0.62
C ARG A 166 36.87 29.10 1.78
N ARG A 167 35.92 28.94 2.71
CA ARG A 167 35.96 27.81 3.65
C ARG A 167 35.99 26.54 2.80
N PRO A 168 36.98 25.64 2.96
CA PRO A 168 36.92 24.34 2.32
C PRO A 168 35.79 23.56 3.00
N THR A 169 34.74 23.22 2.26
CA THR A 169 33.79 22.18 2.66
C THR A 169 34.49 20.83 2.54
N GLN A 170 35.38 20.52 3.50
CA GLN A 170 35.85 19.16 3.71
C GLN A 170 34.66 18.34 4.18
N ARG A 171 33.96 17.72 3.23
CA ARG A 171 32.99 16.67 3.50
C ARG A 171 33.78 15.45 3.95
N THR A 172 34.05 15.38 5.26
CA THR A 172 34.89 14.33 5.84
C THR A 172 34.22 12.98 5.64
N VAL A 173 34.83 12.12 4.83
CA VAL A 173 34.46 10.70 4.76
C VAL A 173 35.03 10.04 6.01
N LEU A 174 34.28 10.07 7.10
CA LEU A 174 34.73 9.58 8.40
C LEU A 174 34.79 8.04 8.44
N SER A 175 35.82 7.53 9.11
CA SER A 175 36.22 6.13 9.07
C SER A 175 35.46 5.24 10.08
N SER A 176 34.14 5.20 9.95
CA SER A 176 33.28 4.14 10.48
C SER A 176 31.90 4.29 9.83
N ALA A 177 31.54 3.38 8.93
CA ALA A 177 30.20 3.36 8.34
C ALA A 177 29.20 2.89 9.39
N GLN A 178 28.57 3.83 10.11
CA GLN A 178 27.59 3.53 11.14
C GLN A 178 26.43 2.74 10.52
N ALA A 179 26.24 1.51 11.01
CA ALA A 179 25.24 0.59 10.50
C ALA A 179 24.07 0.52 11.48
N TRP A 180 22.87 0.28 10.96
CA TRP A 180 21.67 0.24 11.78
C TRP A 180 20.68 -0.79 11.24
N MET A 181 19.95 -1.43 12.13
CA MET A 181 18.90 -2.38 11.79
C MET A 181 17.73 -2.27 12.77
N THR A 182 16.53 -2.28 12.22
CA THR A 182 15.26 -2.38 12.94
C THR A 182 14.53 -3.63 12.47
N ALA A 183 14.01 -4.40 13.41
CA ALA A 183 13.11 -5.52 13.14
C ALA A 183 11.82 -5.32 13.94
N GLU A 184 10.67 -5.46 13.29
CA GLU A 184 9.36 -5.23 13.89
C GLU A 184 8.40 -6.36 13.55
N ALA A 185 7.61 -6.80 14.52
CA ALA A 185 6.39 -7.55 14.26
C ALA A 185 5.27 -6.56 13.93
N LEU A 186 4.47 -6.87 12.90
CA LEU A 186 3.34 -6.07 12.47
C LEU A 186 2.04 -6.74 12.92
N LEU A 187 1.10 -5.93 13.40
CA LEU A 187 -0.24 -6.33 13.81
C LEU A 187 -1.23 -5.38 13.13
N TRP A 188 -1.48 -5.62 11.85
CA TRP A 188 -2.21 -4.71 10.97
C TRP A 188 -3.57 -5.27 10.56
N PHE A 189 -4.44 -4.37 10.17
CA PHE A 189 -5.82 -4.59 9.77
C PHE A 189 -5.96 -4.00 8.36
N PRO A 190 -6.26 -4.82 7.34
CA PRO A 190 -6.70 -4.32 6.05
C PRO A 190 -8.04 -3.59 6.15
N GLU A 191 -8.31 -2.71 5.19
CA GLU A 191 -9.64 -2.15 4.97
C GLU A 191 -10.70 -3.27 4.88
N VAL A 192 -11.94 -2.96 5.30
CA VAL A 192 -13.10 -3.85 5.16
C VAL A 192 -13.67 -3.69 3.76
N ARG A 193 -13.89 -4.81 3.06
CA ARG A 193 -14.09 -4.88 1.61
C ARG A 193 -15.38 -5.62 1.29
N SER A 194 -15.94 -5.31 0.13
CA SER A 194 -17.25 -5.81 -0.32
C SER A 194 -17.14 -6.60 -1.62
N THR A 195 -18.08 -7.51 -1.83
CA THR A 195 -18.28 -8.22 -3.10
C THR A 195 -19.78 -8.28 -3.42
N PRO A 196 -20.18 -8.64 -4.65
CA PRO A 196 -21.48 -9.27 -4.87
C PRO A 196 -21.64 -10.49 -3.92
N PRO A 197 -22.86 -10.87 -3.50
CA PRO A 197 -23.07 -12.13 -2.79
C PRO A 197 -22.57 -13.33 -3.60
N LEU A 198 -21.82 -14.23 -2.96
CA LEU A 198 -21.09 -15.33 -3.61
C LEU A 198 -21.66 -16.71 -3.24
N VAL A 199 -22.28 -16.83 -2.07
CA VAL A 199 -23.10 -17.99 -1.67
C VAL A 199 -24.32 -17.51 -0.90
N THR A 200 -25.47 -18.12 -1.15
CA THR A 200 -26.75 -17.90 -0.49
C THR A 200 -27.30 -19.20 0.08
N THR A 201 -28.10 -19.11 1.15
CA THR A 201 -28.83 -20.24 1.73
C THR A 201 -30.26 -19.85 2.11
N ASN A 202 -31.17 -20.81 2.15
CA ASN A 202 -32.50 -20.62 2.74
C ASN A 202 -32.74 -21.72 3.79
N ALA A 203 -33.03 -21.34 5.03
CA ALA A 203 -33.31 -22.28 6.12
C ALA A 203 -34.68 -23.00 5.99
N THR A 204 -35.40 -22.76 4.90
CA THR A 204 -36.68 -23.41 4.57
C THR A 204 -36.47 -24.34 3.39
N ALA A 205 -36.65 -25.65 3.58
CA ALA A 205 -36.67 -26.60 2.46
C ALA A 205 -37.81 -26.22 1.47
N GLY A 206 -37.58 -26.44 0.18
CA GLY A 206 -38.46 -26.07 -0.93
C GLY A 206 -38.42 -24.61 -1.35
N ASN A 207 -37.79 -23.73 -0.58
CA ASN A 207 -37.54 -22.34 -0.98
C ASN A 207 -36.18 -22.23 -1.68
N ASP A 208 -36.12 -21.44 -2.74
CA ASP A 208 -34.88 -21.18 -3.49
C ASP A 208 -33.89 -20.26 -2.73
N PRO A 209 -32.58 -20.43 -2.93
CA PRO A 209 -31.54 -19.59 -2.35
C PRO A 209 -31.20 -18.39 -3.26
N THR A 210 -32.18 -17.62 -3.73
CA THR A 210 -31.97 -16.42 -4.58
C THR A 210 -31.82 -15.13 -3.77
N LEU A 211 -31.51 -14.02 -4.43
CA LEU A 211 -31.37 -12.69 -3.80
C LEU A 211 -32.63 -11.82 -3.84
N ASP A 212 -33.78 -12.33 -4.32
CA ASP A 212 -35.03 -11.56 -4.34
C ASP A 212 -35.94 -11.90 -3.14
N PRO A 213 -36.00 -11.04 -2.09
CA PRO A 213 -36.84 -11.26 -0.91
C PRO A 213 -38.34 -11.00 -1.16
N ALA A 214 -38.73 -10.47 -2.33
CA ALA A 214 -40.12 -10.35 -2.73
C ALA A 214 -40.64 -11.62 -3.43
N ILE A 215 -39.73 -12.44 -3.98
CA ILE A 215 -40.05 -13.76 -4.57
C ILE A 215 -39.88 -14.87 -3.51
N VAL A 216 -38.77 -14.88 -2.76
CA VAL A 216 -38.47 -15.96 -1.79
C VAL A 216 -38.15 -15.40 -0.39
N PRO A 217 -38.98 -15.69 0.63
CA PRO A 217 -38.70 -15.28 2.00
C PRO A 217 -37.57 -16.11 2.62
N ASN A 218 -36.84 -15.50 3.56
CA ASN A 218 -35.81 -16.11 4.41
C ASN A 218 -34.55 -16.64 3.67
N SER A 219 -34.32 -16.25 2.42
CA SER A 219 -33.02 -16.40 1.78
C SER A 219 -32.02 -15.41 2.41
N VAL A 220 -30.80 -15.87 2.68
CA VAL A 220 -29.73 -15.08 3.31
C VAL A 220 -28.42 -15.26 2.55
N VAL A 221 -27.59 -14.21 2.55
CA VAL A 221 -26.20 -14.30 2.06
C VAL A 221 -25.37 -15.01 3.11
N ALA A 222 -24.62 -16.03 2.67
CA ALA A 222 -23.79 -16.88 3.51
C ALA A 222 -22.27 -16.68 3.25
N PHE A 223 -21.90 -16.16 2.08
CA PHE A 223 -20.53 -15.73 1.76
C PHE A 223 -20.53 -14.55 0.79
N GLY A 224 -19.62 -13.60 0.98
CA GLY A 224 -19.57 -12.33 0.25
C GLY A 224 -20.69 -11.36 0.60
N GLY A 225 -20.79 -10.26 -0.16
CA GLY A 225 -21.74 -9.17 0.09
C GLY A 225 -21.07 -7.88 0.58
N ASN A 226 -21.87 -6.96 1.13
CA ASN A 226 -21.35 -5.72 1.70
C ASN A 226 -20.55 -5.99 2.98
N ASP A 227 -19.41 -5.33 3.12
CA ASP A 227 -18.55 -5.33 4.31
C ASP A 227 -18.21 -6.75 4.82
N ALA A 228 -18.02 -7.69 3.88
CA ALA A 228 -17.98 -9.12 4.14
C ALA A 228 -16.58 -9.68 4.43
N PHE A 229 -15.52 -8.95 4.11
CA PHE A 229 -14.13 -9.44 4.12
C PHE A 229 -13.14 -8.39 4.65
N GLY A 230 -12.01 -8.83 5.20
CA GLY A 230 -11.00 -7.93 5.77
C GLY A 230 -11.43 -7.28 7.10
N GLY A 231 -10.69 -6.27 7.56
CA GLY A 231 -10.83 -5.68 8.91
C GLY A 231 -10.29 -6.55 10.05
N ASP A 232 -9.98 -7.82 9.80
CA ASP A 232 -9.33 -8.74 10.74
C ASP A 232 -7.81 -8.55 10.83
N LEU A 233 -7.21 -9.14 11.88
CA LEU A 233 -5.79 -9.00 12.21
C LEU A 233 -4.90 -9.87 11.29
N GLN A 234 -4.21 -9.23 10.35
CA GLN A 234 -3.05 -9.81 9.68
C GLN A 234 -1.77 -9.58 10.50
N ALA A 235 -1.11 -10.68 10.89
CA ALA A 235 0.21 -10.64 11.50
C ALA A 235 1.30 -10.63 10.42
N GLY A 236 2.35 -9.84 10.63
CA GLY A 236 3.43 -9.67 9.65
C GLY A 236 4.76 -9.30 10.27
N PHE A 237 5.72 -8.92 9.44
CA PHE A 237 7.00 -8.36 9.90
C PHE A 237 7.51 -7.24 8.99
N ARG A 238 8.33 -6.35 9.56
CA ARG A 238 9.12 -5.34 8.85
C ARG A 238 10.59 -5.46 9.23
N LEU A 239 11.46 -5.41 8.23
CA LEU A 239 12.90 -5.18 8.37
C LEU A 239 13.25 -3.85 7.71
N ASP A 240 14.08 -3.05 8.37
CA ASP A 240 14.59 -1.78 7.84
C ASP A 240 16.04 -1.62 8.29
N GLY A 241 16.93 -1.17 7.42
CA GLY A 241 18.34 -1.06 7.77
C GLY A 241 19.22 -0.45 6.67
N GLY A 242 20.45 -0.11 7.03
CA GLY A 242 21.38 0.52 6.10
C GLY A 242 22.65 1.07 6.73
N PHE A 243 23.32 1.95 5.98
CA PHE A 243 24.65 2.47 6.29
C PHE A 243 24.72 3.98 6.12
N MET A 244 25.38 4.66 7.05
CA MET A 244 25.78 6.06 6.88
C MET A 244 27.05 6.15 6.01
N LEU A 245 26.98 6.90 4.91
CA LEU A 245 28.10 7.13 3.98
C LEU A 245 28.86 8.43 4.29
N SER A 246 28.21 9.34 5.02
CA SER A 246 28.76 10.54 5.66
C SER A 246 27.81 10.96 6.78
N GLU A 247 28.21 11.85 7.68
CA GLU A 247 27.38 12.28 8.82
C GLU A 247 25.96 12.73 8.41
N ASP A 248 25.84 13.42 7.27
CA ASP A 248 24.58 13.94 6.74
C ASP A 248 23.81 12.95 5.84
N PHE A 249 24.43 11.87 5.36
CA PHE A 249 23.85 11.07 4.28
C PHE A 249 24.08 9.58 4.47
N GLY A 250 22.99 8.82 4.48
CA GLY A 250 22.99 7.35 4.48
C GLY A 250 22.09 6.78 3.40
N ILE A 251 22.29 5.49 3.13
CA ILE A 251 21.44 4.67 2.26
C ILE A 251 20.86 3.51 3.07
N GLY A 252 19.68 3.05 2.70
CA GLY A 252 19.01 1.93 3.36
C GLY A 252 18.00 1.24 2.45
N GLY A 253 17.47 0.14 2.95
CA GLY A 253 16.39 -0.61 2.32
C GLY A 253 15.43 -1.15 3.35
N ARG A 254 14.15 -1.23 2.97
CA ARG A 254 13.05 -1.65 3.84
C ARG A 254 12.26 -2.76 3.14
N PHE A 255 11.89 -3.79 3.89
CA PHE A 255 10.97 -4.82 3.45
C PHE A 255 9.92 -5.07 4.51
N TRP A 256 8.66 -5.26 4.10
CA TRP A 256 7.59 -5.72 4.98
C TRP A 256 6.61 -6.61 4.24
N PHE A 257 5.99 -7.53 4.98
CA PHE A 257 5.01 -8.49 4.50
C PHE A 257 3.97 -8.73 5.60
N LEU A 258 2.69 -8.76 5.22
CA LEU A 258 1.57 -9.25 6.03
C LEU A 258 1.23 -10.67 5.57
N GLY A 259 0.97 -11.58 6.51
CA GLY A 259 0.54 -12.94 6.15
C GLY A 259 -0.84 -12.97 5.50
N GLU A 260 -1.00 -13.87 4.52
CA GLU A 260 -2.24 -14.17 3.79
C GLU A 260 -3.46 -14.07 4.72
N GLY A 261 -4.33 -13.10 4.45
CA GLY A 261 -5.68 -13.11 5.02
C GLY A 261 -6.50 -14.15 4.27
N GLU A 262 -7.24 -15.00 4.99
CA GLU A 262 -8.11 -16.01 4.40
C GLU A 262 -9.53 -15.90 4.97
N ASP A 263 -10.49 -15.72 4.09
CA ASP A 263 -11.91 -15.86 4.37
C ASP A 263 -12.44 -17.11 3.64
N THR A 264 -13.00 -18.07 4.37
CA THR A 264 -13.50 -19.35 3.80
C THR A 264 -14.95 -19.65 4.16
N TYR A 265 -15.66 -20.27 3.22
CA TYR A 265 -16.96 -20.88 3.41
C TYR A 265 -17.01 -22.23 2.70
N ALA A 266 -17.34 -23.28 3.45
CA ALA A 266 -17.58 -24.61 2.92
C ALA A 266 -18.89 -25.16 3.49
N ASN A 267 -19.79 -25.60 2.61
CA ASN A 267 -21.07 -26.18 3.02
C ASN A 267 -21.54 -27.23 2.02
N GLN A 268 -22.31 -28.21 2.51
CA GLN A 268 -22.86 -29.31 1.72
C GLN A 268 -24.25 -29.67 2.24
N GLY A 269 -25.13 -30.18 1.37
CA GLY A 269 -26.48 -30.54 1.77
C GLY A 269 -27.22 -31.38 0.74
N ASP A 270 -28.30 -31.99 1.21
CA ASP A 270 -29.28 -32.76 0.42
C ASP A 270 -30.58 -31.97 0.15
N GLY A 271 -30.58 -30.69 0.51
CA GLY A 271 -31.73 -29.80 0.41
C GLY A 271 -32.82 -29.99 1.48
N THR A 272 -32.81 -31.10 2.22
CA THR A 272 -33.93 -31.50 3.11
C THR A 272 -34.07 -30.64 4.36
N THR A 273 -33.00 -29.96 4.77
CA THR A 273 -32.97 -29.05 5.93
C THR A 273 -32.90 -27.57 5.55
N GLY A 274 -32.98 -27.26 4.25
CA GLY A 274 -32.77 -25.94 3.67
C GLY A 274 -31.94 -26.02 2.39
N SER A 275 -31.95 -24.94 1.60
CA SER A 275 -31.25 -24.86 0.31
C SER A 275 -29.93 -24.08 0.40
N ILE A 276 -29.03 -24.36 -0.54
CA ILE A 276 -27.72 -23.72 -0.74
C ILE A 276 -27.58 -23.42 -2.24
N GLY A 277 -27.10 -22.24 -2.61
CA GLY A 277 -26.83 -21.90 -4.01
C GLY A 277 -25.80 -20.81 -4.20
N VAL A 278 -25.37 -20.63 -5.45
CA VAL A 278 -24.57 -19.49 -5.90
C VAL A 278 -25.50 -18.54 -6.65
N PRO A 279 -25.73 -17.30 -6.17
CA PRO A 279 -26.73 -16.41 -6.73
C PRO A 279 -26.22 -15.68 -7.97
N PHE A 280 -27.02 -15.63 -9.03
CA PHE A 280 -26.68 -14.95 -10.28
C PHE A 280 -27.88 -14.17 -10.82
N PHE A 281 -27.65 -13.14 -11.64
CA PHE A 281 -28.74 -12.46 -12.34
C PHE A 281 -28.87 -13.07 -13.74
N ASP A 282 -30.03 -13.66 -14.04
CA ASP A 282 -30.29 -14.33 -15.30
C ASP A 282 -30.49 -13.33 -16.43
N THR A 283 -29.60 -13.34 -17.42
CA THR A 283 -29.63 -12.41 -18.55
C THR A 283 -30.48 -12.88 -19.73
N ASP A 284 -31.16 -14.03 -19.65
CA ASP A 284 -32.20 -14.40 -20.63
C ASP A 284 -33.31 -13.33 -20.64
N PRO A 285 -33.60 -12.66 -21.78
CA PRO A 285 -34.71 -11.71 -21.91
C PRO A 285 -36.10 -12.29 -21.63
N ALA A 286 -36.27 -13.62 -21.58
CA ALA A 286 -37.49 -14.29 -21.15
C ALA A 286 -37.63 -14.41 -19.61
N VAL A 287 -36.52 -14.30 -18.86
CA VAL A 287 -36.46 -14.45 -17.40
C VAL A 287 -36.14 -13.13 -16.70
N ALA A 288 -34.98 -12.53 -17.02
CA ALA A 288 -34.52 -11.21 -16.56
C ALA A 288 -34.68 -10.96 -15.05
N ALA A 289 -34.23 -11.90 -14.20
CA ALA A 289 -34.45 -11.89 -12.76
C ALA A 289 -33.26 -12.44 -11.95
N GLU A 290 -33.24 -12.19 -10.63
CA GLU A 290 -32.30 -12.87 -9.71
C GLU A 290 -32.66 -14.36 -9.59
N ASN A 291 -31.64 -15.20 -9.80
CA ASN A 291 -31.71 -16.65 -9.87
C ASN A 291 -30.54 -17.25 -9.06
N SER A 292 -30.42 -18.57 -8.97
CA SER A 292 -29.32 -19.23 -8.25
C SER A 292 -29.00 -20.60 -8.83
N VAL A 293 -27.71 -20.90 -9.00
CA VAL A 293 -27.27 -22.27 -9.24
C VAL A 293 -27.53 -23.06 -7.96
N ARG A 294 -28.47 -24.02 -8.01
CA ARG A 294 -28.81 -24.88 -6.89
C ARG A 294 -27.66 -25.85 -6.60
N VAL A 295 -27.08 -25.73 -5.42
CA VAL A 295 -26.03 -26.64 -4.92
C VAL A 295 -26.67 -27.73 -4.05
N ALA A 296 -27.59 -27.32 -3.19
CA ALA A 296 -28.46 -28.21 -2.42
C ALA A 296 -29.87 -27.62 -2.42
N PHE A 297 -30.89 -28.41 -2.74
CA PHE A 297 -32.29 -27.95 -2.78
C PHE A 297 -33.21 -29.18 -2.76
N ASN A 298 -34.24 -29.18 -1.93
CA ASN A 298 -35.23 -30.25 -1.93
C ASN A 298 -36.62 -29.63 -1.77
N ASN A 299 -37.57 -29.96 -2.65
CA ASN A 299 -38.94 -29.43 -2.57
C ASN A 299 -40.00 -30.46 -2.15
N GLY A 300 -39.58 -31.68 -1.79
CA GLY A 300 -40.45 -32.75 -1.35
C GLY A 300 -41.29 -33.40 -2.45
N ASN A 301 -41.05 -33.07 -3.73
CA ASN A 301 -41.65 -33.75 -4.88
C ASN A 301 -40.68 -34.80 -5.45
N PRO A 302 -40.92 -36.12 -5.27
CA PRO A 302 -40.00 -37.19 -5.68
C PRO A 302 -40.04 -37.47 -7.20
N LEU A 303 -40.23 -36.43 -8.01
CA LEU A 303 -40.36 -36.49 -9.47
C LEU A 303 -39.63 -35.29 -10.10
N VAL A 304 -38.29 -35.33 -9.96
CA VAL A 304 -37.29 -34.36 -10.48
C VAL A 304 -37.24 -33.02 -9.72
N THR A 305 -36.07 -32.36 -9.77
CA THR A 305 -35.67 -31.06 -9.21
C THR A 305 -35.07 -31.01 -7.80
N ASP A 306 -34.81 -32.16 -7.17
CA ASP A 306 -34.00 -32.20 -5.94
C ASP A 306 -32.48 -32.18 -6.30
N PHE A 307 -31.72 -31.32 -5.64
CA PHE A 307 -30.27 -31.14 -5.80
C PHE A 307 -29.52 -31.50 -4.52
N ILE A 308 -28.43 -32.25 -4.65
CA ILE A 308 -27.56 -32.65 -3.54
C ILE A 308 -26.11 -32.33 -3.93
N GLY A 309 -25.36 -31.65 -3.06
CA GLY A 309 -24.06 -31.11 -3.48
C GLY A 309 -23.30 -30.36 -2.40
N SER A 310 -22.20 -29.74 -2.81
CA SER A 310 -21.33 -28.92 -1.97
C SER A 310 -20.80 -27.69 -2.71
N VAL A 311 -20.56 -26.63 -1.93
CA VAL A 311 -19.89 -25.41 -2.37
C VAL A 311 -18.75 -25.13 -1.41
N ASN A 312 -17.58 -24.84 -1.98
CA ASN A 312 -16.40 -24.39 -1.28
C ASN A 312 -16.02 -23.04 -1.87
N SER A 313 -15.67 -22.07 -1.04
CA SER A 313 -15.29 -20.73 -1.46
C SER A 313 -14.19 -20.21 -0.54
N ARG A 314 -13.12 -19.68 -1.12
CA ARG A 314 -11.94 -19.14 -0.43
C ARG A 314 -11.59 -17.81 -1.08
N LEU A 315 -11.56 -16.75 -0.31
CA LEU A 315 -10.98 -15.46 -0.68
C LEU A 315 -9.68 -15.28 0.08
N THR A 316 -8.60 -14.89 -0.59
CA THR A 316 -7.35 -14.53 0.08
C THR A 316 -6.78 -13.18 -0.34
N LEU A 317 -5.97 -12.60 0.55
CA LEU A 317 -5.36 -11.28 0.41
C LEU A 317 -3.92 -11.28 0.95
N ASP A 318 -2.94 -11.15 0.07
CA ASP A 318 -1.51 -10.95 0.39
C ASP A 318 -1.10 -9.49 0.16
N VAL A 319 -0.30 -8.93 1.07
CA VAL A 319 0.16 -7.52 0.98
C VAL A 319 1.61 -7.38 1.42
N TYR A 320 2.46 -6.78 0.58
CA TYR A 320 3.88 -6.56 0.87
C TYR A 320 4.46 -5.28 0.25
N GLY A 321 5.60 -4.84 0.77
CA GLY A 321 6.34 -3.70 0.25
C GLY A 321 7.85 -3.84 0.37
N ALA A 322 8.57 -3.41 -0.66
CA ALA A 322 10.03 -3.42 -0.75
C ALA A 322 10.55 -2.04 -1.21
N GLU A 323 11.59 -1.52 -0.57
CA GLU A 323 12.08 -0.16 -0.81
C GLU A 323 13.60 -0.07 -0.78
N GLY A 324 14.15 0.84 -1.59
CA GLY A 324 15.53 1.30 -1.50
C GLY A 324 15.56 2.83 -1.47
N TYR A 325 16.24 3.43 -0.51
CA TYR A 325 16.19 4.88 -0.28
C TYR A 325 17.50 5.47 0.24
N GLY A 326 17.67 6.77 -0.02
CA GLY A 326 18.64 7.62 0.66
C GLY A 326 17.96 8.47 1.73
N LYS A 327 18.66 8.73 2.84
CA LYS A 327 18.26 9.71 3.86
C LYS A 327 19.31 10.81 4.00
N LEU A 328 18.85 12.06 3.99
CA LEU A 328 19.66 13.28 4.07
C LEU A 328 19.25 14.09 5.30
N ARG A 329 20.16 14.28 6.25
CA ARG A 329 19.97 15.14 7.43
C ARG A 329 19.69 16.58 6.97
N LEU A 330 18.53 17.12 7.33
CA LEU A 330 18.19 18.53 7.09
C LEU A 330 18.48 19.40 8.32
N LEU A 331 18.07 18.90 9.50
CA LEU A 331 18.12 19.64 10.77
C LEU A 331 18.50 18.68 11.90
N GLU A 332 19.32 19.15 12.83
CA GLU A 332 19.68 18.44 14.06
C GLU A 332 19.95 19.45 15.19
N GLY A 333 19.59 19.06 16.41
CA GLY A 333 19.88 19.83 17.61
C GLY A 333 19.76 18.97 18.87
N LYS A 334 19.77 19.61 20.04
CA LYS A 334 19.67 18.91 21.33
C LYS A 334 18.32 18.20 21.46
N GLY A 335 18.32 16.88 21.28
CA GLY A 335 17.12 16.06 21.40
C GLY A 335 16.17 16.12 20.20
N TYR A 336 16.61 16.60 19.02
CA TYR A 336 15.81 16.49 17.80
C TYR A 336 16.65 16.28 16.54
N ARG A 337 16.07 15.60 15.55
CA ARG A 337 16.64 15.34 14.22
C ARG A 337 15.53 15.33 13.18
N SER A 338 15.79 15.81 11.97
CA SER A 338 14.89 15.64 10.82
C SER A 338 15.70 15.30 9.57
N ASP A 339 15.44 14.13 9.00
CA ASP A 339 16.01 13.64 7.75
C ASP A 339 14.97 13.72 6.64
N PHE A 340 15.35 14.25 5.49
CA PHE A 340 14.61 14.05 4.24
C PHE A 340 14.90 12.65 3.70
N ILE A 341 13.87 11.97 3.20
CA ILE A 341 13.97 10.65 2.57
C ILE A 341 13.57 10.77 1.10
N GLY A 342 14.34 10.13 0.22
CA GLY A 342 14.03 9.99 -1.20
C GLY A 342 14.50 8.64 -1.71
N GLY A 343 13.70 7.96 -2.53
CA GLY A 343 14.01 6.60 -2.98
C GLY A 343 13.02 6.03 -3.99
N PHE A 344 13.03 4.70 -4.08
CA PHE A 344 12.10 3.89 -4.87
C PHE A 344 11.33 2.93 -3.96
N SER A 345 10.12 2.55 -4.38
CA SER A 345 9.25 1.63 -3.67
C SER A 345 8.48 0.73 -4.63
N HIS A 346 8.43 -0.55 -4.27
CA HIS A 346 7.62 -1.60 -4.86
C HIS A 346 6.56 -2.03 -3.86
N PHE A 347 5.31 -2.20 -4.28
CA PHE A 347 4.27 -2.85 -3.49
C PHE A 347 3.59 -3.96 -4.30
N GLY A 348 3.25 -5.05 -3.61
CA GLY A 348 2.32 -6.06 -4.14
C GLY A 348 1.08 -6.12 -3.26
N ILE A 349 -0.08 -6.13 -3.90
CA ILE A 349 -1.39 -6.34 -3.26
C ILE A 349 -2.10 -7.35 -4.15
N ASP A 350 -2.27 -8.58 -3.67
CA ASP A 350 -2.81 -9.67 -4.45
C ASP A 350 -4.07 -10.19 -3.76
N GLU A 351 -5.20 -10.14 -4.46
CA GLU A 351 -6.45 -10.76 -4.01
C GLU A 351 -6.80 -11.95 -4.92
N ARG A 352 -7.21 -13.08 -4.34
CA ARG A 352 -7.70 -14.22 -5.08
C ARG A 352 -9.00 -14.77 -4.52
N PHE A 353 -10.02 -14.88 -5.37
CA PHE A 353 -11.23 -15.64 -5.09
C PHE A 353 -11.23 -16.96 -5.83
N THR A 354 -11.47 -18.05 -5.11
CA THR A 354 -11.73 -19.37 -5.69
C THR A 354 -13.06 -19.91 -5.19
N GLN A 355 -13.85 -20.51 -6.09
CA GLN A 355 -15.07 -21.22 -5.76
C GLN A 355 -15.17 -22.51 -6.56
N THR A 356 -15.45 -23.60 -5.86
CA THR A 356 -15.72 -24.92 -6.44
C THR A 356 -17.10 -25.38 -6.00
N VAL A 357 -17.97 -25.64 -6.96
CA VAL A 357 -19.32 -26.18 -6.77
C VAL A 357 -19.42 -27.55 -7.43
N THR A 358 -19.96 -28.53 -6.71
CA THR A 358 -20.41 -29.80 -7.30
C THR A 358 -21.85 -30.03 -6.87
N ALA A 359 -22.74 -30.28 -7.82
CA ALA A 359 -24.15 -30.54 -7.57
C ALA A 359 -24.65 -31.72 -8.42
N PHE A 360 -25.46 -32.58 -7.81
CA PHE A 360 -26.15 -33.70 -8.45
C PHE A 360 -27.65 -33.39 -8.46
N GLU A 361 -28.25 -33.25 -9.64
CA GLU A 361 -29.71 -33.22 -9.80
C GLU A 361 -30.21 -34.66 -9.85
N SER A 362 -31.01 -35.05 -8.86
CA SER A 362 -31.48 -36.42 -8.68
C SER A 362 -32.72 -36.70 -9.53
N LEU A 363 -32.70 -37.80 -10.29
CA LEU A 363 -33.78 -38.17 -11.22
C LEU A 363 -34.75 -39.24 -10.67
N ASP A 364 -34.40 -39.84 -9.53
CA ASP A 364 -35.26 -40.70 -8.69
C ASP A 364 -35.03 -40.34 -7.20
N ALA A 365 -35.75 -40.98 -6.28
CA ALA A 365 -35.60 -40.80 -4.84
C ALA A 365 -34.33 -41.46 -4.23
N THR A 366 -33.33 -41.76 -5.05
CA THR A 366 -32.06 -42.40 -4.64
C THR A 366 -30.88 -41.84 -5.44
N LEU A 367 -29.90 -41.29 -4.72
CA LEU A 367 -28.62 -40.88 -5.30
C LEU A 367 -27.87 -42.05 -5.94
N ASP A 368 -27.57 -41.93 -7.22
CA ASP A 368 -26.63 -42.78 -7.96
C ASP A 368 -26.01 -41.97 -9.11
N PRO A 369 -24.71 -41.58 -9.04
CA PRO A 369 -24.00 -40.87 -10.10
C PRO A 369 -23.94 -41.59 -11.46
N ALA A 370 -24.44 -42.82 -11.60
CA ALA A 370 -24.64 -43.46 -12.90
C ALA A 370 -25.96 -43.08 -13.58
N ILE A 371 -26.93 -42.50 -12.87
CA ILE A 371 -28.28 -42.14 -13.36
C ILE A 371 -28.75 -40.73 -12.96
N ASP A 372 -28.01 -40.00 -12.13
CA ASP A 372 -28.24 -38.59 -11.83
C ASP A 372 -27.47 -37.67 -12.79
N ASN A 373 -27.91 -36.41 -12.89
CA ASN A 373 -27.22 -35.37 -13.66
C ASN A 373 -26.15 -34.71 -12.78
N GLN A 374 -24.87 -34.79 -13.15
CA GLN A 374 -23.78 -34.15 -12.40
C GLN A 374 -23.35 -32.82 -13.04
N PHE A 375 -23.34 -31.76 -12.23
CA PHE A 375 -22.78 -30.46 -12.54
C PHE A 375 -21.51 -30.22 -11.69
N SER A 376 -20.48 -29.65 -12.31
CA SER A 376 -19.31 -29.12 -11.61
C SER A 376 -18.93 -27.76 -12.16
N PHE A 377 -18.58 -26.81 -11.30
CA PHE A 377 -18.10 -25.49 -11.66
C PHE A 377 -16.86 -25.14 -10.85
N VAL A 378 -15.86 -24.57 -11.51
CA VAL A 378 -14.68 -23.97 -10.89
C VAL A 378 -14.56 -22.55 -11.40
N ASP A 379 -14.55 -21.59 -10.48
CA ASP A 379 -14.32 -20.17 -10.71
C ASP A 379 -13.07 -19.73 -9.93
N ASP A 380 -12.12 -19.10 -10.62
CA ASP A 380 -10.83 -18.65 -10.11
C ASP A 380 -10.57 -17.24 -10.67
N LEU A 381 -10.68 -16.23 -9.81
CA LEU A 381 -10.42 -14.83 -10.14
C LEU A 381 -9.28 -14.32 -9.26
N GLU A 382 -8.26 -13.74 -9.89
CA GLU A 382 -7.05 -13.26 -9.21
C GLU A 382 -6.75 -11.84 -9.70
N ALA A 383 -6.66 -10.89 -8.77
CA ALA A 383 -6.36 -9.48 -9.01
C ALA A 383 -4.95 -9.19 -8.49
N GLU A 384 -3.98 -9.22 -9.40
CA GLU A 384 -2.60 -8.83 -9.09
C GLU A 384 -2.42 -7.31 -9.21
N ASN A 385 -1.77 -6.71 -8.21
CA ASN A 385 -1.33 -5.32 -8.27
C ASN A 385 0.19 -5.25 -8.06
N ARG A 386 0.88 -4.51 -8.93
CA ARG A 386 2.33 -4.30 -8.89
C ARG A 386 2.63 -2.80 -8.99
N PHE A 387 2.90 -2.17 -7.85
CA PHE A 387 3.25 -0.75 -7.80
C PHE A 387 4.74 -0.55 -8.05
N TYR A 388 5.11 0.38 -8.93
CA TYR A 388 6.49 0.79 -9.18
C TYR A 388 6.58 2.32 -9.12
N GLY A 389 7.16 2.86 -8.04
CA GLY A 389 7.13 4.31 -7.81
C GLY A 389 8.33 4.92 -7.11
N GLY A 390 8.53 6.21 -7.36
CA GLY A 390 9.43 7.05 -6.57
C GLY A 390 8.77 7.46 -5.26
N GLN A 391 9.55 7.58 -4.20
CA GLN A 391 9.07 8.02 -2.89
C GLN A 391 9.85 9.23 -2.36
N ILE A 392 9.14 10.13 -1.70
CA ILE A 392 9.70 11.27 -0.97
C ILE A 392 9.04 11.41 0.40
N GLY A 393 9.76 11.92 1.40
CA GLY A 393 9.22 12.08 2.74
C GLY A 393 10.19 12.65 3.77
N PHE A 394 9.79 12.57 5.03
CA PHE A 394 10.56 13.03 6.19
C PHE A 394 10.53 11.99 7.31
N LEU A 395 11.68 11.75 7.92
CA LEU A 395 11.80 11.08 9.22
C LEU A 395 12.22 12.12 10.25
N THR A 396 11.31 12.47 11.16
CA THR A 396 11.61 13.38 12.27
C THR A 396 11.65 12.59 13.57
N GLU A 397 12.69 12.81 14.37
CA GLU A 397 12.89 12.19 15.67
C GLU A 397 13.06 13.26 16.75
N VAL A 398 12.42 13.05 17.90
CA VAL A 398 12.55 13.88 19.10
C VAL A 398 12.83 12.96 20.29
N GLY A 399 13.86 13.27 21.07
CA GLY A 399 14.33 12.40 22.16
C GLY A 399 14.64 13.16 23.44
N HIS A 400 14.26 12.57 24.58
CA HIS A 400 14.55 13.11 25.91
C HIS A 400 14.81 11.99 26.91
N GLY A 401 16.01 11.98 27.50
CA GLY A 401 16.48 10.86 28.34
C GLY A 401 16.48 9.56 27.54
N ALA A 402 15.88 8.51 28.12
CA ALA A 402 15.73 7.20 27.47
C ALA A 402 14.54 7.11 26.48
N TRP A 403 13.74 8.17 26.30
CA TRP A 403 12.57 8.15 25.42
C TRP A 403 12.87 8.78 24.06
N LYS A 404 12.37 8.16 22.99
CA LYS A 404 12.41 8.67 21.61
C LYS A 404 11.02 8.60 21.00
N LEU A 405 10.59 9.67 20.33
CA LEU A 405 9.41 9.71 19.48
C LEU A 405 9.87 9.95 18.04
N SER A 406 9.52 9.04 17.13
CA SER A 406 9.89 9.13 15.71
C SER A 406 8.63 9.12 14.84
N ALA A 407 8.56 10.05 13.90
CA ALA A 407 7.48 10.22 12.94
C ALA A 407 8.04 10.13 11.52
N LEU A 408 7.58 9.14 10.76
CA LEU A 408 7.89 8.94 9.35
C LEU A 408 6.65 9.31 8.53
N THR A 409 6.76 10.28 7.65
CA THR A 409 5.71 10.63 6.68
C THR A 409 6.29 10.57 5.27
N LYS A 410 5.62 9.86 4.37
CA LYS A 410 6.06 9.67 2.98
C LYS A 410 4.88 9.76 2.02
N VAL A 411 5.17 10.11 0.77
CA VAL A 411 4.26 9.91 -0.36
C VAL A 411 5.03 9.18 -1.45
N HIS A 412 4.47 8.04 -1.85
CA HIS A 412 4.89 7.26 -3.01
C HIS A 412 4.10 7.74 -4.23
N LEU A 413 4.75 7.85 -5.38
CA LEU A 413 4.17 8.29 -6.66
C LEU A 413 4.72 7.40 -7.76
N GLY A 414 3.85 6.68 -8.48
CA GLY A 414 4.28 5.64 -9.39
C GLY A 414 3.20 5.11 -10.30
N ASP A 415 3.57 4.09 -11.05
CA ASP A 415 2.67 3.30 -11.89
C ASP A 415 2.16 2.10 -11.09
N MET A 416 0.91 1.71 -11.31
CA MET A 416 0.34 0.47 -10.79
C MET A 416 -0.05 -0.42 -11.96
N GLU A 417 0.73 -1.46 -12.22
CA GLU A 417 0.34 -2.52 -13.14
C GLU A 417 -0.73 -3.37 -12.43
N GLN A 418 -1.94 -3.37 -12.99
CA GLN A 418 -3.14 -4.01 -12.45
C GLN A 418 -3.57 -5.11 -13.42
N THR A 419 -3.55 -6.37 -12.99
CA THR A 419 -3.96 -7.51 -13.84
C THR A 419 -5.09 -8.31 -13.20
N LEU A 420 -6.23 -8.40 -13.90
CA LEU A 420 -7.32 -9.30 -13.55
C LEU A 420 -7.19 -10.59 -14.37
N ILE A 421 -6.82 -11.67 -13.70
CA ILE A 421 -6.83 -13.03 -14.23
C ILE A 421 -8.22 -13.62 -13.99
N ASN A 422 -8.92 -14.04 -15.05
CA ASN A 422 -10.23 -14.68 -14.97
C ASN A 422 -10.16 -16.09 -15.56
N ARG A 423 -10.24 -17.12 -14.71
CA ARG A 423 -10.08 -18.53 -15.10
C ARG A 423 -11.20 -19.37 -14.53
N GLY A 424 -11.84 -20.17 -15.36
CA GLY A 424 -12.84 -21.10 -14.86
C GLY A 424 -13.30 -22.11 -15.90
N SER A 425 -13.93 -23.16 -15.40
CA SER A 425 -14.46 -24.23 -16.23
C SER A 425 -15.65 -24.91 -15.58
N ARG A 426 -16.50 -25.51 -16.42
CA ARG A 426 -17.63 -26.31 -16.00
C ARG A 426 -17.64 -27.67 -16.67
N THR A 427 -18.19 -28.67 -15.99
CA THR A 427 -18.54 -29.96 -16.59
C THR A 427 -20.01 -30.26 -16.32
N PHE A 428 -20.63 -30.92 -17.30
CA PHE A 428 -21.91 -31.57 -17.17
C PHE A 428 -21.74 -33.01 -17.65
N ASP A 429 -22.04 -33.96 -16.79
CA ASP A 429 -22.12 -35.38 -17.10
C ASP A 429 -23.57 -35.83 -16.93
N ALA A 430 -24.18 -36.25 -18.03
CA ALA A 430 -25.60 -36.53 -18.11
C ALA A 430 -25.95 -37.93 -17.57
N ALA A 431 -27.11 -38.01 -16.92
CA ALA A 431 -27.71 -39.24 -16.42
C ALA A 431 -27.65 -40.42 -17.42
N GLY A 432 -27.20 -41.59 -16.96
CA GLY A 432 -27.19 -42.83 -17.74
C GLY A 432 -26.05 -42.99 -18.74
N VAL A 433 -25.16 -42.00 -18.88
CA VAL A 433 -24.07 -42.02 -19.87
C VAL A 433 -22.81 -42.65 -19.26
N THR A 434 -22.45 -43.85 -19.73
CA THR A 434 -21.42 -44.71 -19.09
C THR A 434 -19.95 -44.31 -19.35
N ALA A 435 -19.71 -43.07 -19.80
CA ALA A 435 -18.38 -42.47 -19.97
C ALA A 435 -18.51 -40.94 -19.86
N PRO A 436 -17.55 -40.23 -19.24
CA PRO A 436 -17.61 -38.77 -19.13
C PRO A 436 -17.59 -38.17 -20.54
N VAL A 437 -18.69 -37.53 -20.94
CA VAL A 437 -18.92 -37.13 -22.34
C VAL A 437 -18.38 -35.72 -22.63
N THR A 438 -18.25 -34.88 -21.60
CA THR A 438 -17.91 -33.47 -21.76
C THR A 438 -16.53 -33.18 -21.18
N ALA A 439 -15.57 -32.84 -22.04
CA ALA A 439 -14.33 -32.22 -21.57
C ALA A 439 -14.65 -30.86 -20.91
N PRO A 440 -13.89 -30.40 -19.90
CA PRO A 440 -14.16 -29.14 -19.21
C PRO A 440 -14.37 -27.97 -20.19
N THR A 441 -15.58 -27.41 -20.16
CA THR A 441 -15.98 -26.29 -21.01
C THR A 441 -15.54 -25.00 -20.34
N PRO A 442 -14.92 -24.04 -21.06
CA PRO A 442 -14.51 -22.76 -20.47
C PRO A 442 -15.69 -21.98 -19.86
N GLY A 443 -15.45 -21.45 -18.65
CA GLY A 443 -16.34 -20.58 -17.89
C GLY A 443 -17.11 -21.33 -16.80
N GLY A 444 -17.07 -20.79 -15.59
CA GLY A 444 -17.88 -21.21 -14.44
C GLY A 444 -19.11 -20.30 -14.22
N ILE A 445 -19.57 -20.20 -12.98
CA ILE A 445 -20.73 -19.42 -12.58
C ILE A 445 -20.42 -17.91 -12.59
N LEU A 446 -19.18 -17.54 -12.24
CA LEU A 446 -18.72 -16.14 -12.07
C LEU A 446 -17.63 -15.73 -13.09
N THR A 447 -17.07 -16.67 -13.84
CA THR A 447 -15.99 -16.49 -14.83
C THR A 447 -16.46 -16.68 -16.28
N VAL A 448 -15.70 -16.19 -17.26
CA VAL A 448 -16.04 -16.30 -18.70
C VAL A 448 -15.29 -17.40 -19.44
N GLY A 449 -14.21 -17.96 -18.87
CA GLY A 449 -13.37 -18.94 -19.53
C GLY A 449 -11.92 -18.79 -19.12
N VAL A 450 -11.11 -18.24 -20.02
CA VAL A 450 -9.78 -17.70 -19.71
C VAL A 450 -9.72 -16.31 -20.34
N ASN A 451 -9.62 -15.29 -19.51
CA ASN A 451 -9.50 -13.89 -19.94
C ASN A 451 -8.67 -13.11 -18.91
N ASP A 452 -7.43 -12.81 -19.28
CA ASP A 452 -6.52 -12.05 -18.42
C ASP A 452 -6.43 -10.62 -18.99
N GLU A 453 -6.82 -9.59 -18.22
CA GLU A 453 -6.83 -8.17 -18.62
C GLU A 453 -5.86 -7.36 -17.74
N THR A 454 -4.92 -6.66 -18.38
CA THR A 454 -3.92 -5.81 -17.70
C THR A 454 -4.09 -4.35 -18.08
N ASN A 455 -4.15 -3.47 -17.09
CA ASN A 455 -4.09 -2.01 -17.23
C ASN A 455 -2.93 -1.44 -16.39
N ASN A 456 -2.57 -0.17 -16.63
CA ASN A 456 -1.58 0.56 -15.85
C ASN A 456 -2.17 1.93 -15.47
N GLU A 457 -2.24 2.25 -14.19
CA GLU A 457 -2.86 3.48 -13.67
C GLU A 457 -1.94 4.23 -12.70
N PHE A 458 -1.95 5.56 -12.76
CA PHE A 458 -1.08 6.39 -11.93
C PHE A 458 -1.55 6.40 -10.48
N THR A 459 -0.74 5.79 -9.61
CA THR A 459 -1.05 5.66 -8.19
C THR A 459 -0.17 6.57 -7.34
N PHE A 460 -0.79 7.25 -6.39
CA PHE A 460 -0.15 7.83 -5.23
C PHE A 460 -0.52 7.05 -3.96
N ALA A 461 0.46 6.81 -3.10
CA ALA A 461 0.24 6.17 -1.81
C ALA A 461 0.83 7.03 -0.66
N PRO A 462 -0.01 7.68 0.17
CA PRO A 462 0.47 8.34 1.38
C PRO A 462 0.72 7.32 2.50
N GLU A 463 1.84 7.48 3.21
CA GLU A 463 2.26 6.62 4.31
C GLU A 463 2.60 7.45 5.55
N VAL A 464 2.14 7.00 6.73
CA VAL A 464 2.46 7.58 8.04
C VAL A 464 2.83 6.46 9.02
N ASN A 465 3.96 6.61 9.72
CA ASN A 465 4.33 5.76 10.85
C ASN A 465 4.64 6.66 12.05
N LEU A 466 4.04 6.39 13.21
CA LEU A 466 4.31 7.10 14.47
C LEU A 466 4.82 6.09 15.49
N LYS A 467 6.00 6.30 16.07
CA LYS A 467 6.67 5.33 16.94
C LYS A 467 7.19 5.96 18.22
N MET A 468 6.93 5.33 19.36
CA MET A 468 7.52 5.65 20.65
C MET A 468 8.48 4.53 21.05
N ALA A 469 9.74 4.87 21.30
CA ALA A 469 10.78 3.94 21.69
C ALA A 469 11.34 4.27 23.09
N TYR A 470 11.75 3.21 23.81
CA TYR A 470 12.45 3.28 25.07
C TYR A 470 13.80 2.60 24.97
N GLN A 471 14.87 3.35 25.24
CA GLN A 471 16.25 2.87 25.26
C GLN A 471 16.51 2.07 26.54
N MET A 472 16.46 0.74 26.45
CA MET A 472 16.74 -0.14 27.59
C MET A 472 18.23 -0.17 27.93
N ARG A 473 19.09 -0.07 26.92
CA ARG A 473 20.56 -0.10 27.03
C ARG A 473 21.19 0.78 25.93
N PRO A 474 22.46 1.19 26.07
CA PRO A 474 23.24 1.60 24.91
C PRO A 474 23.11 0.55 23.80
N HIS A 475 22.77 0.99 22.59
CA HIS A 475 22.56 0.17 21.38
C HIS A 475 21.36 -0.80 21.38
N VAL A 476 20.46 -0.78 22.39
CA VAL A 476 19.23 -1.59 22.38
C VAL A 476 18.02 -0.79 22.86
N SER A 477 17.06 -0.57 21.96
CA SER A 477 15.78 0.09 22.23
C SER A 477 14.61 -0.78 21.79
N PHE A 478 13.50 -0.72 22.53
CA PHE A 478 12.23 -1.33 22.14
C PHE A 478 11.24 -0.23 21.73
N SER A 479 10.42 -0.47 20.70
CA SER A 479 9.43 0.46 20.20
C SER A 479 8.02 -0.12 20.15
N VAL A 480 7.04 0.73 20.41
CA VAL A 480 5.64 0.53 20.00
C VAL A 480 5.30 1.61 18.97
N GLY A 481 4.61 1.22 17.91
CA GLY A 481 4.27 2.10 16.80
C GLY A 481 2.86 1.92 16.28
N TYR A 482 2.45 2.86 15.44
CA TYR A 482 1.26 2.78 14.63
C TYR A 482 1.62 3.15 13.18
N SER A 483 1.30 2.26 12.24
CA SER A 483 1.48 2.45 10.80
C SER A 483 0.13 2.63 10.10
N PHE A 484 0.13 3.43 9.02
CA PHE A 484 -0.96 3.57 8.06
C PHE A 484 -0.37 3.79 6.67
N ILE A 485 -0.85 3.04 5.68
CA ILE A 485 -0.59 3.28 4.25
C ILE A 485 -1.88 3.06 3.46
N MET A 486 -2.11 3.91 2.46
CA MET A 486 -3.24 3.83 1.53
C MET A 486 -2.70 3.89 0.11
N TRP A 487 -3.33 3.22 -0.84
CA TRP A 487 -3.19 3.43 -2.29
C TRP A 487 -4.51 3.97 -2.84
N ASN A 488 -4.47 4.94 -3.76
CA ASN A 488 -5.70 5.55 -4.26
C ASN A 488 -6.43 4.74 -5.34
N ASP A 489 -5.74 3.78 -5.95
CA ASP A 489 -6.23 2.96 -7.07
C ASP A 489 -5.67 1.54 -6.93
N VAL A 490 -6.54 0.59 -6.64
CA VAL A 490 -6.20 -0.83 -6.47
C VAL A 490 -7.28 -1.66 -7.15
N LEU A 491 -6.85 -2.61 -7.97
CA LEU A 491 -7.69 -3.64 -8.55
C LEU A 491 -8.03 -4.67 -7.48
N MET A 492 -9.32 -4.95 -7.31
CA MET A 492 -9.82 -5.99 -6.43
C MET A 492 -10.75 -6.93 -7.20
N VAL A 493 -10.74 -8.20 -6.82
CA VAL A 493 -11.65 -9.20 -7.38
C VAL A 493 -13.09 -8.83 -7.06
N GLY A 494 -13.35 -8.29 -5.86
CA GLY A 494 -14.68 -7.95 -5.37
C GLY A 494 -15.52 -7.07 -6.32
N ASP A 495 -15.00 -5.94 -6.77
CA ASP A 495 -15.71 -5.04 -7.69
C ASP A 495 -15.81 -5.58 -9.13
N ASN A 496 -14.97 -6.55 -9.50
CA ASN A 496 -14.87 -7.12 -10.84
C ASN A 496 -15.60 -8.48 -11.02
N ILE A 497 -16.14 -9.07 -9.96
CA ILE A 497 -17.05 -10.24 -10.07
C ILE A 497 -18.36 -9.79 -10.75
N ASN A 498 -18.67 -10.40 -11.90
CA ASN A 498 -19.88 -10.12 -12.67
C ASN A 498 -20.88 -11.28 -12.56
N ARG A 499 -21.92 -11.11 -11.72
CA ARG A 499 -23.00 -12.09 -11.51
C ARG A 499 -24.00 -12.19 -12.67
N ASN A 500 -23.89 -11.37 -13.72
CA ASN A 500 -24.85 -11.35 -14.82
C ASN A 500 -24.48 -12.43 -15.85
N VAL A 501 -25.26 -13.50 -15.95
CA VAL A 501 -25.02 -14.62 -16.87
C VAL A 501 -26.35 -15.26 -17.30
N ASN A 502 -26.42 -15.76 -18.53
CA ASN A 502 -27.60 -16.44 -19.06
C ASN A 502 -27.64 -17.89 -18.52
N PHE A 503 -28.78 -18.35 -18.03
CA PHE A 503 -28.89 -19.71 -17.48
C PHE A 503 -28.56 -20.84 -18.48
N GLY A 504 -28.90 -20.69 -19.77
CA GLY A 504 -28.53 -21.64 -20.84
C GLY A 504 -27.02 -21.71 -21.12
N ALA A 505 -26.25 -20.75 -20.63
CA ALA A 505 -24.80 -20.84 -20.62
C ALA A 505 -24.27 -21.67 -19.44
N LEU A 506 -25.01 -21.78 -18.32
CA LEU A 506 -24.62 -22.57 -17.14
C LEU A 506 -25.05 -24.04 -17.24
N VAL A 507 -26.24 -24.30 -17.79
CA VAL A 507 -26.85 -25.63 -17.95
C VAL A 507 -27.07 -25.91 -19.44
N PRO A 508 -26.62 -27.05 -19.99
CA PRO A 508 -26.75 -27.32 -21.42
C PRO A 508 -28.17 -27.76 -21.80
N ASP A 509 -28.48 -27.64 -23.09
CA ASP A 509 -29.73 -28.12 -23.67
C ASP A 509 -29.82 -29.66 -23.69
N GLY A 510 -31.00 -30.20 -24.05
CA GLY A 510 -31.23 -31.63 -24.21
C GLY A 510 -30.44 -32.31 -25.34
N GLY A 511 -29.59 -31.57 -26.07
CA GLY A 511 -28.60 -32.08 -27.02
C GLY A 511 -27.15 -31.96 -26.54
N GLY A 512 -26.91 -31.46 -25.32
CA GLY A 512 -25.58 -31.24 -24.74
C GLY A 512 -24.90 -29.92 -25.12
N ASN A 513 -25.63 -28.96 -25.72
CA ASN A 513 -25.09 -27.68 -26.15
C ASN A 513 -25.32 -26.61 -25.08
N TYR A 514 -24.30 -25.81 -24.78
CA TYR A 514 -24.48 -24.58 -23.99
C TYR A 514 -24.74 -23.39 -24.90
N ASP A 515 -25.50 -22.40 -24.43
CA ASP A 515 -25.42 -21.06 -24.98
C ASP A 515 -24.04 -20.45 -24.73
N ASN A 516 -23.66 -19.47 -25.55
CA ASN A 516 -22.45 -18.70 -25.34
C ASN A 516 -22.52 -17.93 -24.01
N VAL A 517 -21.41 -17.85 -23.28
CA VAL A 517 -21.31 -17.09 -22.02
C VAL A 517 -21.35 -15.59 -22.32
N VAL A 518 -22.54 -15.05 -22.58
CA VAL A 518 -22.80 -13.62 -22.77
C VAL A 518 -23.00 -12.97 -21.41
N ARG A 519 -21.90 -12.72 -20.70
CA ARG A 519 -21.90 -11.69 -19.65
C ARG A 519 -21.93 -10.33 -20.34
N PRO A 520 -22.82 -9.39 -19.95
CA PRO A 520 -22.67 -8.00 -20.35
C PRO A 520 -21.32 -7.51 -19.80
N PHE A 521 -20.37 -7.22 -20.70
CA PHE A 521 -19.08 -6.68 -20.32
C PHE A 521 -19.30 -5.28 -19.72
N ASP A 522 -18.99 -5.13 -18.43
CA ASP A 522 -18.62 -3.82 -17.90
C ASP A 522 -17.38 -3.33 -18.67
N THR A 523 -17.36 -2.05 -19.03
CA THR A 523 -16.35 -1.52 -19.95
C THR A 523 -15.06 -1.17 -19.20
N GLY A 524 -14.21 -2.19 -19.01
CA GLY A 524 -12.91 -2.10 -18.35
C GLY A 524 -12.92 -2.43 -16.87
N LEU A 525 -11.74 -2.65 -16.31
CA LEU A 525 -11.53 -2.95 -14.89
C LEU A 525 -12.08 -1.85 -13.96
N LYS A 526 -12.57 -2.28 -12.79
CA LYS A 526 -13.00 -1.39 -11.70
C LYS A 526 -11.98 -1.41 -10.56
N THR A 527 -11.78 -0.24 -9.97
CA THR A 527 -10.82 -0.01 -8.89
C THR A 527 -11.41 0.96 -7.87
N ASP A 528 -10.88 0.92 -6.64
CA ASP A 528 -11.10 1.95 -5.62
C ASP A 528 -9.83 2.10 -4.75
N SER A 529 -9.86 2.97 -3.76
CA SER A 529 -8.76 3.06 -2.78
C SER A 529 -8.72 1.86 -1.85
N PHE A 530 -7.52 1.48 -1.43
CA PHE A 530 -7.27 0.47 -0.39
C PHE A 530 -6.37 1.04 0.71
N PHE A 531 -6.57 0.66 1.97
CA PHE A 531 -5.59 0.92 3.03
C PHE A 531 -5.31 -0.30 3.94
N VAL A 532 -4.12 -0.29 4.55
CA VAL A 532 -3.75 -1.17 5.66
C VAL A 532 -3.19 -0.33 6.81
N HIS A 533 -3.54 -0.68 8.05
CA HIS A 533 -3.13 0.09 9.22
C HIS A 533 -3.03 -0.76 10.48
N GLY A 534 -2.23 -0.35 11.47
CA GLY A 534 -2.22 -1.05 12.76
C GLY A 534 -0.95 -0.81 13.58
N LEU A 535 -0.66 -1.75 14.47
CA LEU A 535 0.40 -1.62 15.46
C LEU A 535 1.72 -2.24 14.99
N ASP A 536 2.82 -1.57 15.33
CA ASP A 536 4.19 -2.06 15.14
C ASP A 536 4.80 -2.39 16.51
N LEU A 537 5.44 -3.55 16.65
CA LEU A 537 6.18 -3.95 17.85
C LEU A 537 7.64 -4.20 17.49
N GLY A 538 8.51 -3.24 17.79
CA GLY A 538 9.88 -3.18 17.25
C GLY A 538 11.00 -3.36 18.27
N ALA A 539 12.14 -3.83 17.76
CA ALA A 539 13.44 -3.77 18.40
C ALA A 539 14.43 -3.08 17.46
N VAL A 540 15.18 -2.10 17.97
CA VAL A 540 16.19 -1.34 17.25
C VAL A 540 17.57 -1.69 17.80
N ILE A 541 18.49 -2.03 16.91
CA ILE A 541 19.90 -2.30 17.22
C ILE A 541 20.78 -1.37 16.36
N GLU A 542 21.69 -0.67 17.03
CA GLU A 542 22.66 0.26 16.45
C GLU A 542 24.06 -0.37 16.56
N PHE A 543 24.89 -0.25 15.51
CA PHE A 543 26.20 -0.92 15.40
C PHE A 543 27.35 0.05 15.10
#